data_AF-A0A1C6UR62-F1
#
_entry.id   AF-A0A1C6UR62-F1
#
_cell.length_a   1.000
_cell.length_b   1.000
_cell.length_c   1.000
_cell.angle_alpha   90.00
_cell.angle_beta   90.00
_cell.angle_gamma   90.00
#
_symmetry.space_group_name_H-M   'P 1'
#
loop_
_entity.id
_entity.type
_entity.pdbx_description
1 polymer ?
#
loop_
_entity_poly.entity_id
_entity_poly.type
_entity_poly.pdbx_seq_one_letter_code
_entity_poly.pdbx_strand_id
1 'polypeptide(L)'
;MLLQLLADGVPIDCGGMGDALTGCYGRLPAVGIAAAAVLAGAGVLGPVLLAVLLPQLLNTIAGVPTGDGTPDDPREGASPTGEPADARIVSASLANADVFRAARSAGTEPDEPAVLVLRYRPDFDRRDFDRKARDLVRLGREGRLKKAAPDRESNKVYDPSTGKRRTRTNVYRERIIRRLTKGGRLTRDTGTAETNKYLANKRVVERLYAGKGRPKAAGVGYDPDHIQELQLDGKDTYDNFRLMDTWTNREIGREISVALRNVPEGTPVIVKVIP
;
A
#
# COMPACT_ATOMS: atom_id res chain seq x y z
N MET A 1 2.20 21.11 16.61
CA MET A 1 1.11 20.32 17.23
C MET A 1 0.37 19.53 16.14
N LEU A 2 1.07 18.60 15.45
CA LEU A 2 0.54 17.90 14.26
C LEU A 2 0.91 16.39 14.24
N LEU A 3 1.37 15.85 15.38
CA LEU A 3 1.89 14.49 15.50
C LEU A 3 1.20 13.77 16.67
N GLN A 4 -0.09 13.51 16.55
CA GLN A 4 -0.79 12.63 17.51
C GLN A 4 -2.07 11.97 16.95
N LEU A 5 -2.44 12.22 15.70
CA LEU A 5 -3.75 11.81 15.15
C LEU A 5 -3.74 10.51 14.31
N LEU A 6 -2.68 9.70 14.38
CA LEU A 6 -2.57 8.46 13.60
C LEU A 6 -2.35 7.18 14.44
N ALA A 7 -2.43 7.26 15.77
CA ALA A 7 -2.24 6.10 16.65
C ALA A 7 -3.54 5.42 17.09
N ASP A 8 -4.69 6.11 17.01
CA ASP A 8 -5.96 5.51 17.44
C ASP A 8 -6.66 4.85 16.25
N GLY A 9 -6.72 3.52 16.30
CA GLY A 9 -7.52 2.74 15.38
C GLY A 9 -8.94 3.28 15.32
N VAL A 10 -9.39 3.66 14.12
CA VAL A 10 -10.74 4.17 13.90
C VAL A 10 -11.74 3.09 14.33
N PRO A 11 -12.61 3.35 15.33
CA PRO A 11 -13.60 2.36 15.75
C PRO A 11 -14.54 2.05 14.58
N ILE A 12 -14.77 0.76 14.37
CA ILE A 12 -15.75 0.25 13.42
C ILE A 12 -17.13 0.51 14.03
N ASP A 13 -17.79 1.55 13.54
CA ASP A 13 -19.21 1.80 13.80
C ASP A 13 -20.03 0.74 13.06
N CYS A 14 -20.43 -0.29 13.80
CA CYS A 14 -21.41 -1.30 13.37
C CYS A 14 -22.80 -0.65 13.33
N GLY A 15 -23.06 0.11 12.27
CA GLY A 15 -24.35 0.75 12.06
C GLY A 15 -25.47 -0.27 11.89
N GLY A 16 -26.34 -0.37 12.90
CA GLY A 16 -27.65 -0.99 12.83
C GLY A 16 -28.61 -0.23 13.75
N MET A 17 -29.57 0.50 13.18
CA MET A 17 -30.73 1.01 13.90
C MET A 17 -31.65 -0.17 14.24
N GLY A 18 -31.90 -0.41 15.52
CA GLY A 18 -32.89 -1.38 15.98
C GLY A 18 -32.48 -2.06 17.28
N ASP A 19 -32.98 -1.51 18.38
CA ASP A 19 -33.15 -2.12 19.69
C ASP A 19 -31.96 -2.20 20.65
N ALA A 20 -32.33 -1.84 21.89
CA ALA A 20 -31.48 -1.48 22.99
C ALA A 20 -30.97 -2.72 23.75
N LEU A 21 -29.80 -2.55 24.36
CA LEU A 21 -29.31 -3.29 25.52
C LEU A 21 -29.18 -4.80 25.30
N THR A 22 -27.99 -5.27 24.92
CA THR A 22 -27.06 -6.09 25.74
C THR A 22 -25.97 -6.68 24.83
N GLY A 23 -24.70 -6.54 25.21
CA GLY A 23 -23.65 -7.50 24.84
C GLY A 23 -22.84 -7.24 23.56
N CYS A 24 -21.78 -6.44 23.67
CA CYS A 24 -20.59 -6.51 22.80
C CYS A 24 -19.34 -6.02 23.55
N TYR A 25 -19.03 -6.63 24.69
CA TYR A 25 -17.67 -6.64 25.24
C TYR A 25 -17.38 -8.03 25.81
N GLY A 26 -16.78 -8.87 24.98
CA GLY A 26 -16.06 -10.04 25.47
C GLY A 26 -14.88 -9.56 26.32
N ARG A 27 -14.79 -10.10 27.54
CA ARG A 27 -13.67 -9.94 28.49
C ARG A 27 -12.32 -10.02 27.78
N LEU A 28 -11.49 -8.98 27.94
CA LEU A 28 -10.04 -9.09 27.84
C LEU A 28 -9.45 -8.97 29.25
N PRO A 29 -8.50 -9.84 29.64
CA PRO A 29 -7.89 -9.81 30.96
C PRO A 29 -6.92 -8.63 31.08
N ALA A 30 -6.95 -7.98 32.24
CA ALA A 30 -5.99 -6.95 32.62
C ALA A 30 -4.59 -7.56 32.72
N VAL A 31 -3.70 -7.20 31.79
CA VAL A 31 -2.25 -7.40 31.93
C VAL A 31 -1.65 -6.04 32.26
N GLY A 32 -1.06 -5.97 33.46
CA GLY A 32 -0.57 -4.77 34.08
C GLY A 32 0.59 -4.11 33.32
N ILE A 33 0.54 -2.78 33.27
CA ILE A 33 1.65 -1.93 32.87
C ILE A 33 2.54 -1.75 34.11
N ALA A 34 3.70 -2.40 34.11
CA ALA A 34 4.78 -2.16 35.05
C ALA A 34 6.11 -2.06 34.27
N ALA A 35 6.54 -0.84 33.98
CA ALA A 35 7.90 -0.40 33.62
C ALA A 35 7.80 1.06 33.15
N ALA A 36 8.61 2.04 33.55
CA ALA A 36 9.76 2.05 34.44
C ALA A 36 9.89 3.46 35.01
N ALA A 37 10.09 3.55 36.32
CA ALA A 37 10.58 4.73 36.99
C ALA A 37 12.11 4.60 37.11
N VAL A 38 12.87 5.26 36.23
CA VAL A 38 14.26 5.68 36.49
C VAL A 38 14.54 6.89 35.61
N LEU A 39 14.69 8.06 36.24
CA LEU A 39 15.58 9.19 35.88
C LEU A 39 15.08 10.48 36.56
N ALA A 40 15.05 10.47 37.90
CA ALA A 40 15.08 11.67 38.71
C ALA A 40 16.39 11.61 39.52
N GLY A 41 17.47 12.11 38.93
CA GLY A 41 18.80 11.99 39.52
C GLY A 41 19.92 12.50 38.64
N ALA A 42 19.84 13.75 38.18
CA ALA A 42 20.99 14.48 37.66
C ALA A 42 20.87 15.93 38.11
N GLY A 43 21.24 16.15 39.38
CA GLY A 43 21.47 17.49 39.90
C GLY A 43 22.66 18.13 39.17
N VAL A 44 22.45 19.37 38.74
CA VAL A 44 23.48 20.42 38.63
C VAL A 44 24.74 20.00 37.89
N LEU A 45 24.69 19.92 36.54
CA LEU A 45 25.83 20.15 35.63
C LEU A 45 25.39 20.19 34.13
N GLY A 46 24.15 20.61 33.85
CA GLY A 46 23.52 20.45 32.53
C GLY A 46 23.60 21.58 31.48
N PRO A 47 23.99 22.84 31.75
CA PRO A 47 23.89 23.88 30.71
C PRO A 47 25.15 24.07 29.84
N VAL A 48 26.29 23.47 30.17
CA VAL A 48 27.54 23.71 29.40
C VAL A 48 27.77 22.70 28.28
N LEU A 49 27.25 21.47 28.40
CA LEU A 49 27.44 20.42 27.38
C LEU A 49 26.54 20.59 26.14
N LEU A 50 25.46 21.37 26.24
CA LEU A 50 24.49 21.56 25.15
C LEU A 50 24.95 22.62 24.11
N ALA A 51 25.91 23.49 24.46
CA ALA A 51 26.39 24.56 23.58
C ALA A 51 27.51 24.11 22.61
N VAL A 52 28.23 23.03 22.91
CA VAL A 52 29.36 22.56 22.09
C VAL A 52 28.93 21.53 21.04
N LEU A 53 27.82 20.82 21.27
CA LEU A 53 27.36 19.73 20.39
C LEU A 53 26.32 20.17 19.35
N LEU A 54 25.73 21.36 19.47
CA LEU A 54 24.72 21.86 18.52
C LEU A 54 25.29 22.25 17.13
N PRO A 55 26.50 22.83 16.99
CA PRO A 55 27.02 23.22 15.66
C PRO A 55 27.40 22.03 14.77
N GLN A 56 27.81 20.90 15.36
CA GLN A 56 28.26 19.73 14.58
C GLN A 56 27.09 18.87 14.07
N LEU A 57 25.92 18.96 14.70
CA LEU A 57 24.71 18.25 14.25
C LEU A 57 24.01 18.96 13.08
N LEU A 58 24.18 20.27 12.95
CA LEU A 58 23.60 21.08 11.86
C LEU A 58 24.39 20.99 10.55
N ASN A 59 25.70 20.71 10.60
CA ASN A 59 26.53 20.52 9.41
C ASN A 59 26.27 19.19 8.68
N THR A 60 25.61 18.22 9.31
CA THR A 60 25.29 16.91 8.70
C THR A 60 23.91 16.89 8.02
N ILE A 61 23.10 17.95 8.18
CA ILE A 61 21.71 18.02 7.66
C ILE A 61 21.58 18.97 6.47
N ALA A 62 22.52 19.89 6.26
CA ALA A 62 22.53 20.81 5.11
C ALA A 62 23.42 20.30 3.97
N GLY A 63 23.10 19.11 3.43
CA GLY A 63 23.67 18.63 2.17
C GLY A 63 23.10 19.38 0.97
N VAL A 64 23.51 20.64 0.80
CA VAL A 64 23.24 21.46 -0.39
C VAL A 64 24.43 21.32 -1.34
N PRO A 65 24.34 20.56 -2.43
CA PRO A 65 25.32 20.64 -3.50
C PRO A 65 25.07 21.92 -4.30
N THR A 66 25.93 22.92 -4.09
CA THR A 66 26.11 24.00 -5.06
C THR A 66 26.90 23.43 -6.24
N GLY A 67 26.19 23.02 -7.29
CA GLY A 67 26.81 22.64 -8.56
C GLY A 67 27.50 23.85 -9.18
N ASP A 68 28.80 23.69 -9.41
CA ASP A 68 29.66 24.50 -10.24
C ASP A 68 29.36 24.23 -11.72
N GLY A 69 28.87 25.26 -12.40
CA GLY A 69 28.69 25.21 -13.84
C GLY A 69 30.03 25.26 -14.56
N THR A 70 30.31 24.24 -15.37
CA THR A 70 31.21 24.33 -16.52
C THR A 70 30.49 23.80 -17.76
N PRO A 71 30.39 24.59 -18.85
CA PRO A 71 29.96 24.09 -20.15
C PRO A 71 31.15 23.55 -20.96
N ASP A 72 30.81 22.67 -21.91
CA ASP A 72 31.57 22.21 -23.07
C ASP A 72 32.55 21.02 -22.93
N ASP A 73 32.13 19.85 -23.44
CA ASP A 73 32.84 19.19 -24.57
C ASP A 73 31.90 18.17 -25.27
N PRO A 74 31.58 18.32 -26.57
CA PRO A 74 30.89 17.29 -27.35
C PRO A 74 31.92 16.48 -28.14
N ARG A 75 32.34 15.32 -27.61
CA ARG A 75 33.10 14.34 -28.39
C ARG A 75 32.65 12.91 -28.13
N GLU A 76 31.99 12.38 -29.16
CA GLU A 76 32.23 11.06 -29.75
C GLU A 76 33.00 10.06 -28.88
N GLY A 77 32.24 9.14 -28.28
CA GLY A 77 32.73 7.86 -27.78
C GLY A 77 31.81 6.77 -28.30
N ALA A 78 32.28 6.01 -29.29
CA ALA A 78 31.64 4.81 -29.77
C ALA A 78 31.38 3.85 -28.60
N SER A 79 30.12 3.46 -28.39
CA SER A 79 29.74 2.48 -27.38
C SER A 79 29.98 1.07 -27.92
N PRO A 80 30.86 0.26 -27.32
CA PRO A 80 31.04 -1.14 -27.70
C PRO A 80 30.00 -2.01 -26.99
N THR A 81 29.55 -3.04 -27.70
CA THR A 81 28.78 -4.21 -27.23
C THR A 81 27.29 -3.98 -26.92
N GLY A 82 26.45 -4.79 -27.59
CA GLY A 82 25.00 -4.73 -27.53
C GLY A 82 24.46 -5.09 -26.14
N GLU A 83 24.07 -4.06 -25.39
CA GLU A 83 23.09 -4.20 -24.33
C GLU A 83 21.76 -4.71 -24.92
N PRO A 84 21.14 -5.74 -24.34
CA PRO A 84 19.81 -6.15 -24.75
C PRO A 84 18.84 -5.01 -24.50
N ALA A 85 18.11 -4.61 -25.54
CA ALA A 85 17.09 -3.57 -25.52
C ALA A 85 16.28 -3.57 -24.21
N ASP A 86 16.38 -2.47 -23.45
CA ASP A 86 15.53 -2.07 -22.33
C ASP A 86 14.90 -3.24 -21.55
N ALA A 87 15.71 -3.93 -20.75
CA ALA A 87 15.21 -4.92 -19.79
C ALA A 87 14.27 -4.23 -18.78
N ARG A 88 12.97 -4.21 -19.10
CA ARG A 88 11.94 -3.59 -18.28
C ARG A 88 12.00 -4.17 -16.86
N ILE A 89 12.25 -3.31 -15.87
CA ILE A 89 12.22 -3.67 -14.46
C ILE A 89 10.77 -4.04 -14.11
N VAL A 90 10.54 -5.32 -13.78
CA VAL A 90 9.26 -5.80 -13.24
C VAL A 90 9.32 -5.85 -11.72
N SER A 91 8.20 -5.54 -11.07
CA SER A 91 8.05 -5.57 -9.61
C SER A 91 7.66 -6.94 -9.07
N ALA A 92 7.23 -7.86 -9.93
CA ALA A 92 6.86 -9.21 -9.52
C ALA A 92 7.36 -10.24 -10.54
N SER A 93 8.02 -11.29 -10.05
CA SER A 93 8.52 -12.41 -10.84
C SER A 93 8.48 -13.70 -10.03
N LEU A 94 8.57 -14.86 -10.70
CA LEU A 94 8.64 -16.15 -10.01
C LEU A 94 10.08 -16.66 -10.02
N ALA A 95 10.67 -16.89 -8.83
CA ALA A 95 12.06 -17.36 -8.73
C ALA A 95 12.25 -18.77 -9.30
N ASN A 96 11.25 -19.64 -9.13
CA ASN A 96 11.22 -21.00 -9.64
C ASN A 96 10.29 -21.15 -10.87
N ALA A 97 10.20 -20.11 -11.71
CA ALA A 97 9.39 -20.12 -12.94
C ALA A 97 9.60 -21.38 -13.80
N ASP A 98 10.84 -21.88 -13.87
CA ASP A 98 11.22 -22.98 -14.74
C ASP A 98 10.60 -24.30 -14.30
N VAL A 99 10.43 -24.51 -13.00
CA VAL A 99 9.79 -25.71 -12.46
C VAL A 99 8.32 -25.78 -12.90
N PHE A 100 7.60 -24.66 -12.78
CA PHE A 100 6.20 -24.57 -13.24
C PHE A 100 6.08 -24.66 -14.76
N ARG A 101 7.04 -24.12 -15.51
CA ARG A 101 7.07 -24.26 -16.98
C ARG A 101 7.29 -25.71 -17.40
N ALA A 102 8.28 -26.38 -16.81
CA ALA A 102 8.61 -27.76 -17.11
C ALA A 102 7.45 -28.71 -16.76
N ALA A 103 6.87 -28.56 -15.57
CA ALA A 103 5.72 -29.36 -15.13
C ALA A 103 4.53 -29.20 -16.09
N ARG A 104 4.21 -27.96 -16.49
CA ARG A 104 3.16 -27.69 -17.49
C ARG A 104 3.45 -28.37 -18.84
N SER A 105 4.69 -28.36 -19.30
CA SER A 105 5.08 -29.02 -20.55
C SER A 105 5.04 -30.54 -20.46
N ALA A 106 5.34 -31.11 -19.29
CA ALA A 106 5.29 -32.55 -19.03
C ALA A 106 3.89 -33.06 -18.68
N GLY A 107 2.91 -32.18 -18.45
CA GLY A 107 1.58 -32.56 -17.99
C GLY A 107 1.56 -33.03 -16.53
N THR A 108 2.52 -32.57 -15.71
CA THR A 108 2.63 -32.91 -14.29
C THR A 108 2.34 -31.69 -13.40
N GLU A 109 2.08 -31.94 -12.12
CA GLU A 109 1.93 -30.88 -11.12
C GLU A 109 3.25 -30.73 -10.33
N PRO A 110 3.73 -29.49 -10.08
CA PRO A 110 4.85 -29.25 -9.20
C PRO A 110 4.50 -29.52 -7.73
N ASP A 111 5.36 -30.24 -7.03
CA ASP A 111 5.21 -30.51 -5.59
C ASP A 111 5.70 -29.35 -4.70
N GLU A 112 6.35 -28.34 -5.28
CA GLU A 112 6.93 -27.21 -4.54
C GLU A 112 6.06 -25.94 -4.59
N PRO A 113 6.12 -25.10 -3.53
CA PRO A 113 5.41 -23.83 -3.53
C PRO A 113 5.98 -22.85 -4.57
N ALA A 114 5.10 -22.01 -5.10
CA ALA A 114 5.49 -20.92 -5.99
C ALA A 114 6.21 -19.82 -5.20
N VAL A 115 7.44 -19.47 -5.59
CA VAL A 115 8.24 -18.44 -4.92
C VAL A 115 8.10 -17.11 -5.66
N LEU A 116 7.15 -16.30 -5.22
CA LEU A 116 6.90 -14.96 -5.74
C LEU A 116 7.93 -13.98 -5.17
N VAL A 117 8.68 -13.34 -6.06
CA VAL A 117 9.66 -12.32 -5.72
C VAL A 117 9.08 -10.96 -6.05
N LEU A 118 9.06 -10.06 -5.06
CA LEU A 118 8.68 -8.67 -5.22
C LEU A 118 9.92 -7.78 -5.22
N ARG A 119 9.97 -6.83 -6.14
CA ARG A 119 11.05 -5.84 -6.27
C ARG A 119 10.47 -4.44 -6.37
N TYR A 120 11.06 -3.49 -5.67
CA TYR A 120 10.65 -2.09 -5.79
C TYR A 120 11.02 -1.56 -7.19
N ARG A 121 10.09 -0.84 -7.82
CA ARG A 121 10.34 -0.06 -9.03
C ARG A 121 10.44 1.43 -8.69
N PRO A 122 11.39 2.19 -9.26
CA PRO A 122 11.54 3.63 -8.96
C PRO A 122 10.30 4.48 -9.25
N ASP A 123 9.42 4.03 -10.15
CA ASP A 123 8.19 4.72 -10.51
C ASP A 123 6.99 4.38 -9.61
N PHE A 124 7.22 3.65 -8.51
CA PHE A 124 6.20 3.32 -7.51
C PHE A 124 6.27 4.26 -6.30
N ASP A 125 5.12 4.45 -5.66
CA ASP A 125 5.07 5.01 -4.31
C ASP A 125 5.72 4.01 -3.34
N ARG A 126 6.89 4.38 -2.81
CA ARG A 126 7.73 3.50 -1.98
C ARG A 126 7.02 3.02 -0.74
N ARG A 127 6.32 3.91 -0.04
CA ARG A 127 5.59 3.58 1.20
C ARG A 127 4.48 2.57 0.93
N ASP A 128 3.76 2.75 -0.17
CA ASP A 128 2.67 1.86 -0.55
C ASP A 128 3.19 0.50 -1.01
N PHE A 129 4.25 0.47 -1.82
CA PHE A 129 4.94 -0.78 -2.19
C PHE A 129 5.40 -1.54 -0.93
N ASP A 130 6.16 -0.90 -0.04
CA ASP A 130 6.71 -1.54 1.16
C ASP A 130 5.60 -2.06 2.08
N ARG A 131 4.49 -1.33 2.17
CA ARG A 131 3.33 -1.77 2.94
C ARG A 131 2.70 -3.03 2.32
N LYS A 132 2.47 -3.07 1.01
CA LYS A 132 1.91 -4.24 0.32
C LYS A 132 2.85 -5.45 0.36
N ALA A 133 4.13 -5.23 0.11
CA ALA A 133 5.15 -6.27 0.18
C ALA A 133 5.20 -6.90 1.58
N ARG A 134 5.17 -6.09 2.66
CA ARG A 134 5.12 -6.61 4.04
C ARG A 134 3.89 -7.46 4.33
N ASP A 135 2.71 -7.04 3.87
CA ASP A 135 1.49 -7.83 4.06
C ASP A 135 1.55 -9.17 3.32
N LEU A 136 2.02 -9.16 2.07
CA LEU A 136 2.15 -10.38 1.29
C LEU A 136 3.20 -11.33 1.86
N VAL A 137 4.34 -10.82 2.36
CA VAL A 137 5.32 -11.64 3.08
C VAL A 137 4.71 -12.26 4.33
N ARG A 138 3.99 -11.47 5.13
CA ARG A 138 3.33 -11.96 6.35
C ARG A 138 2.30 -13.04 6.01
N LEU A 139 1.42 -12.81 5.06
CA LEU A 139 0.40 -13.77 4.64
C LEU A 139 1.01 -15.05 4.04
N GLY A 140 2.12 -14.94 3.31
CA GLY A 140 2.86 -16.09 2.79
C GLY A 140 3.45 -16.94 3.91
N ARG A 141 4.01 -16.30 4.95
CA ARG A 141 4.51 -17.00 6.16
C ARG A 141 3.38 -17.65 6.97
N GLU A 142 2.20 -17.04 6.99
CA GLU A 142 0.99 -17.60 7.61
C GLU A 142 0.38 -18.75 6.77
N GLY A 143 0.93 -19.09 5.60
CA GLY A 143 0.39 -20.13 4.72
C GLY A 143 -0.96 -19.77 4.07
N ARG A 144 -1.30 -18.48 4.03
CA ARG A 144 -2.61 -17.99 3.57
C ARG A 144 -2.65 -17.64 2.08
N LEU A 145 -1.51 -17.63 1.41
CA LEU A 145 -1.42 -17.31 -0.01
C LEU A 145 -1.39 -18.59 -0.83
N LYS A 146 -2.33 -18.68 -1.77
CA LYS A 146 -2.36 -19.71 -2.81
C LYS A 146 -2.83 -19.11 -4.11
N LYS A 147 -2.47 -19.72 -5.23
CA LYS A 147 -2.96 -19.28 -6.53
C LYS A 147 -4.49 -19.39 -6.58
N ALA A 148 -5.17 -18.26 -6.78
CA ALA A 148 -6.62 -18.24 -6.89
C ALA A 148 -7.12 -18.80 -8.23
N ALA A 149 -8.31 -19.38 -8.20
CA ALA A 149 -9.11 -19.64 -9.39
C ALA A 149 -9.55 -18.31 -10.03
N PRO A 150 -9.67 -18.25 -11.37
CA PRO A 150 -10.10 -17.04 -12.07
C PRO A 150 -11.61 -16.80 -11.88
N ASP A 151 -12.01 -16.08 -10.83
CA ASP A 151 -13.39 -15.65 -10.66
C ASP A 151 -13.57 -14.14 -10.94
N ARG A 152 -14.09 -13.84 -12.13
CA ARG A 152 -14.36 -12.46 -12.58
C ARG A 152 -15.63 -11.85 -12.00
N GLU A 153 -16.55 -12.65 -11.47
CA GLU A 153 -17.87 -12.20 -11.00
C GLU A 153 -17.95 -12.03 -9.48
N SER A 154 -17.03 -12.64 -8.72
CA SER A 154 -16.89 -12.50 -7.26
C SER A 154 -16.86 -11.04 -6.79
N ASN A 155 -16.39 -10.12 -7.65
CA ASN A 155 -16.16 -8.73 -7.28
C ASN A 155 -17.38 -7.81 -7.43
N LYS A 156 -18.49 -8.29 -8.01
CA LYS A 156 -19.68 -7.45 -8.26
C LYS A 156 -20.69 -7.57 -7.12
N VAL A 157 -21.03 -6.42 -6.53
CA VAL A 157 -22.09 -6.27 -5.52
C VAL A 157 -23.26 -5.48 -6.08
N TYR A 158 -24.46 -5.76 -5.58
CA TYR A 158 -25.62 -4.90 -5.83
C TYR A 158 -25.45 -3.60 -5.03
N ASP A 159 -25.51 -2.46 -5.71
CA ASP A 159 -25.48 -1.14 -5.08
C ASP A 159 -26.89 -0.56 -5.02
N PRO A 160 -27.54 -0.54 -3.84
CA PRO A 160 -28.90 -0.04 -3.71
C PRO A 160 -29.01 1.46 -4.02
N SER A 161 -27.91 2.22 -3.93
CA SER A 161 -27.94 3.66 -4.24
C SER A 161 -28.02 3.96 -5.74
N THR A 162 -27.71 2.99 -6.60
CA THR A 162 -27.77 3.15 -8.06
C THR A 162 -28.69 2.13 -8.74
N GLY A 163 -29.16 1.12 -8.01
CA GLY A 163 -29.95 0.01 -8.55
C GLY A 163 -29.17 -0.93 -9.48
N LYS A 164 -27.83 -0.81 -9.54
CA LYS A 164 -26.97 -1.53 -10.50
C LYS A 164 -25.97 -2.43 -9.78
N ARG A 165 -25.50 -3.48 -10.47
CA ARG A 165 -24.32 -4.25 -10.04
C ARG A 165 -23.06 -3.47 -10.35
N ARG A 166 -22.18 -3.32 -9.36
CA ARG A 166 -20.94 -2.55 -9.44
C ARG A 166 -19.81 -3.32 -8.77
N THR A 167 -18.56 -3.04 -9.14
CA THR A 167 -17.43 -3.63 -8.41
C THR A 167 -17.39 -3.13 -6.97
N ARG A 168 -17.06 -4.02 -6.04
CA ARG A 168 -16.99 -3.71 -4.60
C ARG A 168 -15.97 -2.62 -4.32
N THR A 169 -14.86 -2.57 -5.06
CA THR A 169 -13.88 -1.49 -5.02
C THR A 169 -14.49 -0.13 -5.38
N ASN A 170 -15.36 -0.06 -6.40
CA ASN A 170 -16.04 1.19 -6.75
C ASN A 170 -16.99 1.66 -5.62
N VAL A 171 -17.73 0.72 -5.03
CA VAL A 171 -18.62 1.02 -3.89
C VAL A 171 -17.83 1.49 -2.67
N TYR A 172 -16.73 0.79 -2.35
CA TYR A 172 -15.84 1.17 -1.23
C TYR A 172 -15.26 2.56 -1.41
N ARG A 173 -14.74 2.87 -2.62
CA ARG A 173 -14.21 4.21 -2.93
C ARG A 173 -15.24 5.30 -2.70
N GLU A 174 -16.47 5.09 -3.15
CA GLU A 174 -17.54 6.07 -2.96
C GLU A 174 -17.97 6.21 -1.51
N ARG A 175 -17.98 5.12 -0.73
CA ARG A 175 -18.22 5.19 0.72
C ARG A 175 -17.18 6.06 1.41
N ILE A 176 -15.90 5.94 1.03
CA ILE A 176 -14.84 6.81 1.55
C ILE A 176 -15.08 8.25 1.13
N ILE A 177 -15.33 8.53 -0.16
CA ILE A 177 -15.60 9.90 -0.62
C ILE A 177 -16.75 10.51 0.17
N ARG A 178 -17.88 9.80 0.30
CA ARG A 178 -19.05 10.27 1.07
C ARG A 178 -18.70 10.54 2.54
N ARG A 179 -17.84 9.73 3.15
CA ARG A 179 -17.37 9.94 4.53
C ARG A 179 -16.52 11.21 4.65
N LEU A 180 -15.59 11.41 3.71
CA LEU A 180 -14.71 12.57 3.66
C LEU A 180 -15.45 13.87 3.31
N THR A 181 -16.64 13.76 2.71
CA THR A 181 -17.50 14.90 2.37
C THR A 181 -18.82 14.94 3.17
N LYS A 182 -18.95 14.19 4.27
CA LYS A 182 -20.20 14.13 5.05
C LYS A 182 -20.49 15.50 5.68
N GLY A 183 -21.68 16.05 5.47
CA GLY A 183 -22.09 17.36 6.00
C GLY A 183 -21.97 18.53 5.01
N GLY A 184 -21.52 18.29 3.77
CA GLY A 184 -21.59 19.27 2.69
C GLY A 184 -21.49 18.55 1.35
N ARG A 185 -22.53 18.61 0.51
CA ARG A 185 -22.44 18.14 -0.88
C ARG A 185 -21.53 19.09 -1.63
N LEU A 186 -20.29 18.71 -1.94
CA LEU A 186 -19.42 19.36 -2.94
C LEU A 186 -19.54 20.90 -3.01
N THR A 187 -19.75 21.58 -1.87
CA THR A 187 -19.80 23.04 -1.84
C THR A 187 -18.34 23.47 -1.81
N ARG A 188 -17.73 23.43 -3.00
CA ARG A 188 -16.36 23.90 -3.23
C ARG A 188 -16.20 25.37 -2.85
N ASP A 189 -17.32 26.09 -2.80
CA ASP A 189 -17.35 27.54 -2.87
C ASP A 189 -17.74 28.20 -1.54
N THR A 190 -17.98 27.42 -0.46
CA THR A 190 -18.35 27.98 0.85
C THR A 190 -17.60 27.31 2.02
N GLY A 191 -17.12 28.13 2.96
CA GLY A 191 -16.45 27.71 4.19
C GLY A 191 -14.92 27.63 4.12
N THR A 192 -14.31 27.09 5.18
CA THR A 192 -12.86 26.88 5.37
C THR A 192 -12.56 25.40 5.59
N ALA A 193 -11.28 25.00 5.69
CA ALA A 193 -10.94 23.60 5.99
C ALA A 193 -11.50 23.14 7.36
N GLU A 194 -11.64 24.04 8.33
CA GLU A 194 -12.16 23.77 9.66
C GLU A 194 -13.68 23.54 9.64
N THR A 195 -14.38 24.24 8.74
CA THR A 195 -15.85 24.25 8.69
C THR A 195 -16.43 23.40 7.54
N ASN A 196 -15.59 23.00 6.58
CA ASN A 196 -15.98 22.23 5.41
C ASN A 196 -15.06 20.99 5.25
N LYS A 197 -15.62 19.81 5.52
CA LYS A 197 -14.88 18.54 5.42
C LYS A 197 -14.34 18.25 4.02
N TYR A 198 -15.02 18.70 2.96
CA TYR A 198 -14.47 18.56 1.62
C TYR A 198 -13.18 19.37 1.49
N LEU A 199 -13.15 20.63 1.92
CA LEU A 199 -11.94 21.45 1.86
C LEU A 199 -10.82 20.85 2.71
N ALA A 200 -11.12 20.35 3.92
CA ALA A 200 -10.17 19.63 4.77
C ALA A 200 -9.53 18.42 4.09
N ASN A 201 -10.31 17.72 3.24
CA ASN A 201 -9.92 16.47 2.60
C ASN A 201 -9.73 16.60 1.08
N LYS A 202 -9.68 17.84 0.56
CA LYS A 202 -9.82 18.12 -0.88
C LYS A 202 -8.84 17.30 -1.71
N ARG A 203 -7.57 17.31 -1.32
CA ARG A 203 -6.49 16.56 -1.98
C ARG A 203 -6.76 15.06 -2.02
N VAL A 204 -7.24 14.48 -0.92
CA VAL A 204 -7.54 13.04 -0.84
C VAL A 204 -8.74 12.69 -1.72
N VAL A 205 -9.80 13.49 -1.64
CA VAL A 205 -11.02 13.30 -2.44
C VAL A 205 -10.72 13.41 -3.94
N GLU A 206 -9.95 14.42 -4.35
CA GLU A 206 -9.53 14.59 -5.75
C GLU A 206 -8.70 13.41 -6.25
N ARG A 207 -7.75 12.91 -5.45
CA ARG A 207 -6.98 11.70 -5.79
C ARG A 207 -7.86 10.46 -5.90
N LEU A 208 -8.88 10.31 -5.05
CA LEU A 208 -9.85 9.21 -5.17
C LEU A 208 -10.65 9.30 -6.48
N TYR A 209 -11.03 10.50 -6.91
CA TYR A 209 -11.67 10.67 -8.23
C TYR A 209 -10.71 10.40 -9.38
N ALA A 210 -9.47 10.90 -9.32
CA ALA A 210 -8.44 10.66 -10.32
C ALA A 210 -8.11 9.17 -10.48
N GLY A 211 -8.17 8.41 -9.39
CA GLY A 211 -7.97 6.95 -9.39
C GLY A 211 -9.01 6.15 -10.20
N LYS A 212 -10.16 6.74 -10.57
CA LYS A 212 -11.14 6.07 -11.45
C LYS A 212 -10.62 5.90 -12.89
N GLY A 213 -9.69 6.74 -13.33
CA GLY A 213 -9.13 6.71 -14.68
C GLY A 213 -8.05 5.64 -14.87
N ARG A 214 -7.42 5.62 -16.05
CA ARG A 214 -6.20 4.86 -16.30
C ARG A 214 -5.02 5.61 -15.67
N PRO A 215 -4.29 5.04 -14.68
CA PRO A 215 -3.15 5.73 -14.09
C PRO A 215 -2.04 5.89 -15.12
N LYS A 216 -1.30 6.98 -15.01
CA LYS A 216 -0.17 7.29 -15.90
C LYS A 216 1.17 7.31 -15.16
N ALA A 217 1.16 7.50 -13.84
CA ALA A 217 2.32 7.56 -12.96
C ALA A 217 1.88 7.46 -11.49
N ALA A 218 2.83 7.21 -10.59
CA ALA A 218 2.61 7.32 -9.14
C ALA A 218 2.20 8.74 -8.73
N GLY A 219 1.47 8.84 -7.61
CA GLY A 219 1.01 10.10 -7.03
C GLY A 219 -0.28 10.65 -7.64
N VAL A 220 -0.73 10.13 -8.78
CA VAL A 220 -1.89 10.67 -9.53
C VAL A 220 -3.21 10.41 -8.80
N GLY A 221 -3.39 9.23 -8.22
CA GLY A 221 -4.69 8.82 -7.68
C GLY A 221 -4.58 7.89 -6.50
N TYR A 222 -5.75 7.61 -5.90
CA TYR A 222 -5.93 6.55 -4.92
C TYR A 222 -6.94 5.53 -5.42
N ASP A 223 -6.59 4.26 -5.28
CA ASP A 223 -7.44 3.12 -5.61
C ASP A 223 -7.59 2.20 -4.38
N PRO A 224 -8.77 1.59 -4.17
CA PRO A 224 -8.90 0.50 -3.20
C PRO A 224 -8.02 -0.67 -3.64
N ASP A 225 -7.15 -1.07 -2.74
CA ASP A 225 -6.17 -2.13 -2.85
C ASP A 225 -6.57 -3.29 -1.96
N HIS A 226 -6.42 -4.51 -2.47
CA HIS A 226 -6.57 -5.72 -1.70
C HIS A 226 -5.30 -5.98 -0.88
N ILE A 227 -5.44 -6.08 0.45
CA ILE A 227 -4.33 -6.40 1.37
C ILE A 227 -3.78 -7.79 1.03
N GLN A 228 -4.66 -8.78 0.95
CA GLN A 228 -4.40 -10.07 0.31
C GLN A 228 -4.89 -10.00 -1.13
N GLU A 229 -3.99 -10.20 -2.09
CA GLU A 229 -4.35 -10.03 -3.50
C GLU A 229 -5.37 -11.06 -4.02
N LEU A 230 -6.24 -10.64 -4.94
CA LEU A 230 -7.24 -11.53 -5.55
C LEU A 230 -6.60 -12.73 -6.25
N GLN A 231 -5.45 -12.53 -6.90
CA GLN A 231 -4.67 -13.57 -7.58
C GLN A 231 -4.05 -14.57 -6.59
N LEU A 232 -4.02 -14.22 -5.30
CA LEU A 232 -3.42 -14.95 -4.19
C LEU A 232 -4.47 -15.38 -3.15
N ASP A 233 -5.69 -15.67 -3.62
CA ASP A 233 -6.85 -16.13 -2.84
C ASP A 233 -7.38 -15.11 -1.82
N GLY A 234 -7.11 -13.82 -2.07
CA GLY A 234 -7.71 -12.73 -1.33
C GLY A 234 -9.21 -12.68 -1.53
N LYS A 235 -9.96 -12.53 -0.43
CA LYS A 235 -11.41 -12.33 -0.51
C LYS A 235 -11.72 -10.91 -0.95
N ASP A 236 -12.70 -10.75 -1.84
CA ASP A 236 -13.19 -9.43 -2.22
C ASP A 236 -14.16 -8.92 -1.14
N THR A 237 -13.63 -8.47 -0.02
CA THR A 237 -14.40 -8.00 1.14
C THR A 237 -13.85 -6.64 1.63
N TYR A 238 -14.70 -5.85 2.29
CA TYR A 238 -14.34 -4.47 2.66
C TYR A 238 -13.21 -4.37 3.69
N ASP A 239 -13.05 -5.39 4.54
CA ASP A 239 -11.95 -5.57 5.50
C ASP A 239 -10.62 -5.93 4.81
N ASN A 240 -10.67 -6.51 3.62
CA ASN A 240 -9.49 -6.75 2.78
C ASN A 240 -9.11 -5.52 1.95
N PHE A 241 -9.82 -4.39 2.05
CA PHE A 241 -9.50 -3.19 1.29
C PHE A 241 -8.80 -2.11 2.10
N ARG A 242 -7.90 -1.41 1.42
CA ARG A 242 -7.31 -0.16 1.90
C ARG A 242 -7.03 0.79 0.75
N LEU A 243 -6.77 2.06 1.04
CA LEU A 243 -6.32 2.98 -0.01
C LEU A 243 -4.83 2.79 -0.31
N MET A 244 -4.51 2.86 -1.60
CA MET A 244 -3.15 2.81 -2.14
C MET A 244 -3.05 3.68 -3.39
N ASP A 245 -1.85 4.14 -3.72
CA ASP A 245 -1.54 4.78 -4.99
C ASP A 245 -2.01 3.92 -6.17
N THR A 246 -2.78 4.54 -7.08
CA THR A 246 -3.45 3.83 -8.18
C THR A 246 -2.46 3.18 -9.15
N TRP A 247 -1.35 3.85 -9.46
CA TRP A 247 -0.34 3.30 -10.37
C TRP A 247 0.33 2.08 -9.73
N THR A 248 0.85 2.27 -8.53
CA THR A 248 1.55 1.22 -7.77
C THR A 248 0.65 -0.01 -7.56
N ASN A 249 -0.60 0.18 -7.13
CA ASN A 249 -1.58 -0.91 -6.96
C ASN A 249 -1.78 -1.72 -8.25
N ARG A 250 -2.16 -1.06 -9.35
CA ARG A 250 -2.52 -1.76 -10.59
C ARG A 250 -1.33 -2.42 -11.28
N GLU A 251 -0.16 -1.78 -11.24
CA GLU A 251 1.05 -2.31 -11.84
C GLU A 251 1.51 -3.57 -11.12
N ILE A 252 1.57 -3.55 -9.78
CA ILE A 252 1.92 -4.73 -8.98
C ILE A 252 0.92 -5.86 -9.22
N GLY A 253 -0.40 -5.59 -9.13
CA GLY A 253 -1.42 -6.61 -9.35
C GLY A 253 -1.35 -7.24 -10.74
N ARG A 254 -1.06 -6.45 -11.79
CA ARG A 254 -0.85 -6.98 -13.14
C ARG A 254 0.40 -7.85 -13.23
N GLU A 255 1.51 -7.42 -12.65
CA GLU A 255 2.78 -8.15 -12.73
C GLU A 255 2.73 -9.45 -11.90
N ILE A 256 2.08 -9.46 -10.74
CA ILE A 256 1.78 -10.68 -9.98
C ILE A 256 0.93 -11.65 -10.84
N SER A 257 -0.09 -11.13 -11.52
CA SER A 257 -0.92 -11.96 -12.40
C SER A 257 -0.11 -12.61 -13.53
N VAL A 258 0.82 -11.87 -14.14
CA VAL A 258 1.73 -12.38 -15.18
C VAL A 258 2.71 -13.40 -14.61
N ALA A 259 3.31 -13.13 -13.45
CA ALA A 259 4.26 -14.04 -12.80
C ALA A 259 3.62 -15.41 -12.47
N LEU A 260 2.34 -15.40 -12.08
CA LEU A 260 1.60 -16.59 -11.68
C LEU A 260 0.82 -17.25 -12.82
N ARG A 261 1.03 -16.88 -14.09
CA ARG A 261 0.22 -17.36 -15.23
C ARG A 261 0.33 -18.87 -15.51
N ASN A 262 1.46 -19.46 -15.12
CA ASN A 262 1.76 -20.89 -15.32
C ASN A 262 1.68 -21.69 -14.01
N VAL A 263 1.34 -21.03 -12.90
CA VAL A 263 1.21 -21.68 -11.60
C VAL A 263 -0.20 -22.30 -11.54
N PRO A 264 -0.33 -23.60 -11.26
CA PRO A 264 -1.63 -24.25 -11.07
C PRO A 264 -2.46 -23.58 -9.98
N GLU A 265 -3.78 -23.71 -10.09
CA GLU A 265 -4.69 -23.22 -9.07
C GLU A 265 -4.48 -23.98 -7.75
N GLY A 266 -4.66 -23.29 -6.62
CA GLY A 266 -4.47 -23.87 -5.30
C GLY A 266 -3.01 -24.04 -4.87
N THR A 267 -2.01 -23.90 -5.77
CA THR A 267 -0.59 -23.98 -5.41
C THR A 267 -0.25 -22.94 -4.33
N PRO A 268 0.36 -23.34 -3.20
CA PRO A 268 0.82 -22.42 -2.17
C PRO A 268 1.85 -21.43 -2.70
N VAL A 269 1.78 -20.17 -2.25
CA VAL A 269 2.69 -19.11 -2.70
C VAL A 269 3.47 -18.56 -1.51
N ILE A 270 4.80 -18.55 -1.63
CA ILE A 270 5.71 -17.89 -0.69
C ILE A 270 6.21 -16.59 -1.32
N VAL A 271 6.30 -15.53 -0.51
CA VAL A 271 6.71 -14.21 -0.99
C VAL A 271 8.07 -13.83 -0.43
N LYS A 272 8.96 -13.38 -1.32
CA LYS A 272 10.27 -12.79 -1.00
C LYS A 272 10.33 -11.36 -1.53
N VAL A 273 11.06 -10.49 -0.85
CA VAL A 273 11.26 -9.10 -1.28
C VAL A 273 12.74 -8.88 -1.52
N ILE A 274 13.08 -8.35 -2.69
CA ILE A 274 14.44 -7.90 -3.01
C ILE A 274 14.49 -6.37 -2.79
N PRO A 275 15.50 -5.87 -2.06
CA PRO A 275 15.65 -4.44 -1.80
C PRO A 275 15.85 -3.60 -3.07
#